data_AF-A0A9P7V564-F1
#
_entry.id   AF-A0A9P7V564-F1
#
_cell.length_a   1.000
_cell.length_b   1.000
_cell.length_c   1.000
_cell.angle_alpha   90.00
_cell.angle_beta   90.00
_cell.angle_gamma   90.00
#
_symmetry.space_group_name_H-M   'P 1'
#
loop_
_entity.id
_entity.type
_entity.pdbx_description
1 polymer ?
#
loop_
_entity_poly.entity_id
_entity_poly.type
_entity_poly.pdbx_seq_one_letter_code
_entity_poly.pdbx_strand_id
1 'polypeptide(L)'
;MLRSSARFSLTLSALKSDSIAGKNLYAVFRLHNLPYLVTKGDKVILPFKMKNVNVGDKLNLTDVITLGSPHYTYTQKEGISEQLFKLTANVTEVTREPYYEVIKTRPRCRRKKIVPVQPFQTVLTIDTLKLA
;
A
#
# COMPACT_ATOMS: atom_id res chain seq x y z
N MET A 1 2.34 32.57 1.47
CA MET A 1 2.75 31.57 2.48
C MET A 1 3.84 30.67 1.89
N LEU A 2 5.08 31.18 1.75
CA LEU A 2 6.22 30.48 1.13
C LEU A 2 7.27 30.11 2.19
N ARG A 3 6.88 29.39 3.23
CA ARG A 3 7.86 28.72 4.11
C ARG A 3 8.00 27.29 3.61
N SER A 4 9.20 26.87 3.17
CA SER A 4 9.77 25.51 3.46
C SER A 4 10.63 24.79 2.39
N SER A 5 10.97 25.33 1.21
CA SER A 5 11.76 24.54 0.24
C SER A 5 13.13 24.08 0.77
N ALA A 6 13.81 24.91 1.57
CA ALA A 6 15.12 24.56 2.17
C ALA A 6 15.03 23.57 3.34
N ARG A 7 13.91 23.54 4.08
CA ARG A 7 13.71 22.51 5.14
C ARG A 7 13.42 21.14 4.53
N PHE A 8 12.73 21.13 3.39
CA PHE A 8 12.35 19.94 2.65
C PHE A 8 13.56 19.19 2.07
N SER A 9 14.55 19.90 1.51
CA SER A 9 15.77 19.27 1.00
C SER A 9 16.64 18.68 2.12
N LEU A 10 16.72 19.36 3.27
CA LEU A 10 17.48 18.90 4.43
C LEU A 10 16.88 17.64 5.08
N THR A 11 15.55 17.54 5.15
CA THR A 11 14.90 16.35 5.71
C THR A 11 15.09 15.12 4.82
N LEU A 12 15.01 15.28 3.49
CA LEU A 12 15.21 14.17 2.56
C LEU A 12 16.66 13.65 2.57
N SER A 13 17.65 14.54 2.63
CA SER A 13 19.07 14.12 2.68
C SER A 13 19.40 13.41 4.00
N ALA A 14 18.87 13.91 5.12
CA ALA A 14 19.02 13.27 6.43
C ALA A 14 18.35 11.89 6.44
N LEU A 15 17.14 11.77 5.89
CA LEU A 15 16.41 10.51 5.77
C LEU A 15 17.18 9.50 4.91
N LYS A 16 17.75 9.93 3.78
CA LYS A 16 18.61 9.07 2.95
C LYS A 16 19.79 8.52 3.74
N SER A 17 20.50 9.39 4.45
CA SER A 17 21.67 9.02 5.26
C SER A 17 21.31 8.03 6.37
N ASP A 18 20.22 8.29 7.10
CA ASP A 18 19.73 7.45 8.18
C ASP A 18 19.26 6.08 7.70
N SER A 19 18.51 6.03 6.60
CA SER A 19 18.00 4.78 6.02
C SER A 19 19.13 3.83 5.57
N ILE A 20 20.24 4.37 5.07
CA ILE A 20 21.42 3.59 4.65
C ILE A 20 22.08 2.94 5.88
N ALA A 21 22.21 3.69 6.96
CA ALA A 21 22.82 3.21 8.21
C ALA A 21 21.92 2.23 8.96
N GLY A 22 20.63 2.56 9.10
CA GLY A 22 19.69 1.86 9.98
C GLY A 22 18.87 0.73 9.32
N LYS A 23 18.86 0.61 7.98
CA LYS A 23 18.05 -0.35 7.18
C LYS A 23 16.53 -0.33 7.47
N ASN A 24 16.06 0.53 8.36
CA ASN A 24 14.68 0.60 8.82
C ASN A 24 13.96 1.72 8.07
N LEU A 25 13.46 1.40 6.88
CA LEU A 25 12.68 2.31 6.04
C LEU A 25 11.24 1.78 5.98
N TYR A 26 10.27 2.66 6.21
CA TYR A 26 8.86 2.41 5.95
C TYR A 26 8.32 3.39 4.93
N ALA A 27 7.27 2.98 4.25
CA ALA A 27 6.55 3.82 3.30
C ALA A 27 5.05 3.71 3.53
N VAL A 28 4.33 4.78 3.19
CA VAL A 28 2.87 4.77 3.06
C VAL A 28 2.56 5.05 1.60
N PHE A 29 2.13 4.02 0.87
CA PHE A 29 1.71 4.16 -0.52
C PHE A 29 0.19 4.15 -0.65
N ARG A 30 -0.34 4.73 -1.73
CA ARG A 30 -1.76 4.67 -2.05
C ARG A 30 -2.00 3.76 -3.23
N LEU A 31 -3.05 2.97 -3.13
CA LEU A 31 -3.60 2.24 -4.25
C LEU A 31 -5.10 2.53 -4.31
N HIS A 32 -5.57 3.14 -5.39
CA HIS A 32 -6.97 3.58 -5.52
C HIS A 32 -7.46 4.40 -4.31
N ASN A 33 -6.63 5.34 -3.84
CA ASN A 33 -6.87 6.19 -2.65
C ASN A 33 -6.86 5.46 -1.30
N LEU A 34 -6.58 4.16 -1.24
CA LEU A 34 -6.41 3.42 0.00
C LEU A 34 -4.93 3.47 0.42
N PRO A 35 -4.60 4.02 1.60
CA PRO A 35 -3.22 4.07 2.08
C PRO A 35 -2.80 2.76 2.75
N TYR A 36 -1.59 2.29 2.44
CA TYR A 36 -0.99 1.09 3.02
C TYR A 36 0.39 1.44 3.59
N LEU A 37 0.55 1.25 4.90
CA LEU A 37 1.85 1.36 5.57
C LEU A 37 2.59 0.04 5.41
N VAL A 38 3.80 0.10 4.88
CA VAL A 38 4.61 -1.08 4.60
C VAL A 38 6.08 -0.87 4.88
N THR A 39 6.76 -1.97 5.18
CA THR A 39 8.20 -2.13 5.17
C THR A 39 8.60 -3.18 4.12
N LYS A 40 9.90 -3.36 3.91
CA LYS A 40 10.40 -4.38 2.98
C LYS A 40 10.08 -5.78 3.51
N GLY A 41 9.43 -6.61 2.69
CA GLY A 41 9.07 -7.99 3.02
C GLY A 41 7.65 -8.16 3.56
N ASP A 42 6.92 -7.07 3.79
CA ASP A 42 5.54 -7.14 4.26
C ASP A 42 4.60 -7.68 3.17
N LYS A 43 3.54 -8.34 3.64
CA LYS A 43 2.42 -8.78 2.80
C LYS A 43 1.28 -7.79 2.89
N VAL A 44 0.80 -7.30 1.75
CA VAL A 44 -0.35 -6.41 1.64
C VAL A 44 -1.51 -7.15 1.02
N ILE A 45 -2.65 -7.17 1.71
CA ILE A 45 -3.88 -7.79 1.22
C ILE A 45 -4.78 -6.68 0.67
N LEU A 46 -5.02 -6.72 -0.63
CA LEU A 46 -5.91 -5.79 -1.31
C LEU A 46 -7.35 -6.34 -1.30
N PRO A 47 -8.37 -5.51 -0.99
CA PRO A 47 -9.77 -5.93 -0.90
C PRO A 47 -10.45 -6.04 -2.27
N PHE A 48 -9.68 -6.25 -3.35
CA PHE A 48 -10.19 -6.36 -4.70
C PHE A 48 -9.27 -7.22 -5.57
N LYS A 49 -9.83 -7.69 -6.69
CA LYS A 49 -9.07 -8.36 -7.74
C LYS A 49 -8.41 -7.33 -8.66
N MET A 50 -7.08 -7.33 -8.70
CA MET A 50 -6.34 -6.57 -9.70
C MET A 50 -6.58 -7.14 -11.10
N LYS A 51 -6.88 -6.27 -12.07
CA LYS A 51 -7.07 -6.66 -13.48
C LYS A 51 -5.72 -6.63 -14.19
N ASN A 52 -5.55 -7.51 -15.19
CA ASN A 52 -4.36 -7.55 -16.06
C ASN A 52 -3.03 -7.78 -15.33
N VAL A 53 -3.09 -8.45 -14.18
CA VAL A 53 -1.90 -8.81 -13.41
C VAL A 53 -1.99 -10.29 -13.07
N ASN A 54 -0.91 -11.00 -13.32
CA ASN A 54 -0.75 -12.41 -13.01
C ASN A 54 0.08 -12.59 -11.73
N VAL A 55 -0.03 -13.78 -11.14
CA VAL A 55 0.82 -14.17 -10.01
C VAL A 55 2.28 -14.23 -10.49
N GLY A 56 3.17 -13.57 -9.75
CA GLY A 56 4.59 -13.44 -10.08
C GLY A 56 4.97 -12.10 -10.72
N ASP A 57 4.01 -11.30 -11.18
CA ASP A 57 4.28 -10.01 -11.79
C ASP A 57 4.87 -9.02 -10.78
N LYS A 58 5.80 -8.18 -11.25
CA LYS A 58 6.39 -7.09 -10.48
C LYS A 58 5.69 -5.77 -10.78
N LEU A 59 5.30 -5.07 -9.73
CA LEU A 59 4.59 -3.80 -9.77
C LEU A 59 5.50 -2.70 -9.22
N ASN A 60 5.58 -1.59 -9.96
CA ASN A 60 6.19 -0.37 -9.47
C ASN A 60 5.10 0.48 -8.81
N LEU A 61 5.26 0.78 -7.52
CA LEU A 61 4.29 1.56 -6.76
C LEU A 61 4.64 3.04 -6.86
N THR A 62 3.99 3.73 -7.80
CA THR A 62 4.23 5.15 -8.13
C THR A 62 3.76 6.12 -7.04
N ASP A 63 2.59 5.88 -6.45
CA ASP A 63 1.94 6.85 -5.56
C ASP A 63 2.30 6.58 -4.09
N VAL A 64 3.32 7.29 -3.59
CA VAL A 64 3.77 7.23 -2.19
C VAL A 64 3.55 8.57 -1.52
N ILE A 65 2.92 8.59 -0.34
CA ILE A 65 2.64 9.81 0.44
C ILE A 65 3.75 10.09 1.43
N THR A 66 4.23 9.05 2.12
CA THR A 66 5.15 9.18 3.24
C THR A 66 6.27 8.18 3.09
N LEU A 67 7.49 8.65 3.32
CA LEU A 67 8.69 7.84 3.53
C LEU A 67 9.23 8.18 4.91
N GLY A 68 9.68 7.18 5.66
CA GLY A 68 10.18 7.43 7.00
C GLY A 68 11.17 6.39 7.49
N SER A 69 12.06 6.88 8.32
CA SER A 69 13.01 6.15 9.15
C SER A 69 12.69 6.49 10.62
N PRO A 70 13.24 5.81 11.65
CA PRO A 70 12.92 6.10 13.04
C PRO A 70 13.09 7.57 13.46
N HIS A 71 14.08 8.27 12.88
CA HIS A 71 14.40 9.65 13.26
C HIS A 71 13.87 10.71 12.29
N TYR A 72 13.53 10.33 11.06
CA TYR A 72 13.19 11.27 10.00
C TYR A 72 11.98 10.79 9.20
N THR A 73 11.01 11.68 9.01
CA THR A 73 9.83 11.42 8.20
C THR A 73 9.68 12.50 7.15
N TYR A 74 9.41 12.07 5.93
CA TYR A 74 9.15 12.92 4.79
C TYR A 74 7.75 12.60 4.24
N THR A 75 6.87 13.59 4.27
CA THR A 75 5.44 13.44 3.93
C THR A 75 5.01 14.51 2.94
N GLN A 76 4.35 14.09 1.86
CA GLN A 76 3.80 14.97 0.84
C GLN A 76 2.41 14.49 0.41
N LYS A 77 1.38 15.30 0.64
CA LYS A 77 -0.03 14.92 0.36
C LYS A 77 -0.32 14.62 -1.11
N GLU A 78 0.37 15.31 -1.99
CA GLU A 78 0.22 15.22 -3.45
C GLU A 78 0.95 14.01 -4.06
N GLY A 79 1.69 13.25 -3.25
CA GLY A 79 2.55 12.17 -3.69
C GLY A 79 4.01 12.62 -3.83
N ILE A 80 4.92 11.69 -3.58
CA ILE A 80 6.36 11.89 -3.68
C ILE A 80 6.80 11.53 -5.11
N SER A 81 7.77 12.24 -5.66
CA SER A 81 8.31 11.93 -7.00
C SER A 81 9.00 10.55 -7.02
N GLU A 82 8.69 9.75 -8.04
CA GLU A 82 9.27 8.43 -8.29
C GLU A 82 10.80 8.44 -8.41
N GLN A 83 11.41 9.58 -8.75
CA GLN A 83 12.86 9.68 -8.87
C GLN A 83 13.58 9.60 -7.51
N LEU A 84 12.87 9.86 -6.41
CA LEU A 84 13.45 9.92 -5.07
C LEU A 84 13.44 8.57 -4.36
N PHE A 85 12.66 7.61 -4.83
CA PHE A 85 12.51 6.32 -4.18
C PHE A 85 12.26 5.19 -5.19
N LYS A 86 12.49 3.96 -4.74
CA LYS A 86 12.14 2.75 -5.47
C LYS A 86 11.34 1.85 -4.55
N LEU A 87 10.05 1.73 -4.85
CA LEU A 87 9.12 0.85 -4.16
C LEU A 87 8.53 -0.14 -5.16
N THR A 88 8.86 -1.42 -5.00
CA THR A 88 8.36 -2.50 -5.87
C THR A 88 7.70 -3.59 -5.05
N ALA A 89 6.61 -4.15 -5.59
CA ALA A 89 5.86 -5.25 -5.00
C ALA A 89 5.65 -6.38 -6.01
N ASN A 90 5.64 -7.62 -5.54
CA ASN A 90 5.38 -8.78 -6.37
C ASN A 90 3.99 -9.34 -6.04
N VAL A 91 3.21 -9.68 -7.06
CA VAL A 91 1.89 -10.31 -6.86
C VAL A 91 2.10 -11.75 -6.45
N THR A 92 1.70 -12.09 -5.23
CA THR A 92 1.96 -13.40 -4.62
C THR A 92 0.80 -14.34 -4.83
N GLU A 93 -0.43 -13.86 -4.67
CA GLU A 93 -1.63 -14.68 -4.81
C GLU A 93 -2.82 -13.82 -5.23
N VAL A 94 -3.74 -14.42 -5.99
CA VAL A 94 -5.09 -13.89 -6.22
C VAL A 94 -6.06 -14.89 -5.64
N THR A 95 -6.58 -14.59 -4.46
CA THR A 95 -7.34 -15.53 -3.63
C THR A 95 -8.78 -15.05 -3.42
N ARG A 96 -9.58 -15.86 -2.72
CA ARG A 96 -10.94 -15.51 -2.31
C ARG A 96 -11.08 -15.64 -0.81
N GLU A 97 -11.89 -14.76 -0.22
CA GLU A 97 -12.33 -14.92 1.17
C GLU A 97 -13.18 -16.19 1.32
N PRO A 98 -13.29 -16.73 2.55
CA PRO A 98 -14.20 -17.83 2.84
C PRO A 98 -15.63 -17.46 2.43
N TYR A 99 -16.32 -18.41 1.83
CA TYR A 99 -17.71 -18.23 1.40
C TYR A 99 -18.60 -17.95 2.62
N TYR A 100 -19.44 -16.92 2.52
CA TYR A 100 -20.48 -16.64 3.50
C TYR A 100 -21.78 -16.21 2.83
N GLU A 101 -22.89 -16.35 3.54
CA GLU A 101 -24.21 -16.01 3.03
C GLU A 101 -24.81 -14.85 3.81
N VAL A 102 -25.21 -13.79 3.10
CA VAL A 102 -25.95 -12.68 3.69
C VAL A 102 -27.44 -12.96 3.55
N ILE A 103 -28.08 -13.29 4.66
CA ILE A 103 -29.51 -13.59 4.72
C ILE A 103 -30.28 -12.29 4.99
N LYS A 104 -31.05 -11.83 4.00
CA LYS A 104 -31.94 -10.67 4.12
C LYS A 104 -33.37 -11.14 4.41
N THR A 105 -33.89 -10.76 5.57
CA THR A 105 -35.25 -11.10 6.02
C THR A 105 -36.03 -9.84 6.44
N ARG A 106 -37.34 -9.97 6.66
CA ARG A 106 -38.22 -8.94 7.21
C ARG A 106 -39.18 -9.59 8.21
N PRO A 107 -39.58 -8.89 9.29
CA PRO A 107 -40.52 -9.44 10.26
C PRO A 107 -41.87 -9.73 9.60
N ARG A 108 -42.53 -10.82 10.02
CA ARG A 108 -43.81 -11.32 9.47
C ARG A 108 -43.79 -11.61 7.96
N CYS A 109 -42.61 -11.80 7.35
CA CYS A 109 -42.45 -12.28 5.99
C CYS A 109 -41.69 -13.62 5.99
N ARG A 110 -42.31 -14.70 5.48
CA ARG A 110 -41.67 -16.03 5.42
C ARG A 110 -40.51 -16.10 4.42
N ARG A 111 -40.51 -15.24 3.39
CA ARG A 111 -39.47 -15.20 2.36
C ARG A 111 -38.15 -14.70 2.95
N LYS A 112 -37.08 -15.47 2.74
CA LYS A 112 -35.69 -15.06 3.02
C LYS A 112 -34.96 -14.92 1.69
N LYS A 113 -34.23 -13.82 1.50
CA LYS A 113 -33.34 -13.63 0.35
C LYS A 113 -31.92 -13.97 0.80
N ILE A 114 -31.39 -15.08 0.32
CA ILE A 114 -30.01 -15.52 0.57
C ILE A 114 -29.14 -14.91 -0.53
N VAL A 115 -28.06 -14.25 -0.14
CA VAL A 115 -27.07 -13.70 -1.06
C VAL A 115 -25.73 -14.38 -0.80
N PRO A 116 -25.23 -15.23 -1.71
CA PRO A 116 -23.90 -15.81 -1.60
C PRO A 116 -22.84 -14.72 -1.79
N VAL A 117 -21.81 -14.71 -0.94
CA VAL A 117 -20.73 -13.73 -0.99
C VAL A 117 -19.39 -14.43 -0.87
N GLN A 118 -18.51 -14.16 -1.84
CA GLN A 118 -17.15 -14.68 -1.88
C GLN A 118 -16.24 -13.69 -2.63
N PRO A 119 -15.80 -12.59 -1.98
CA PRO A 119 -15.01 -11.55 -2.63
C PRO A 119 -13.59 -12.03 -2.94
N PHE A 120 -12.99 -11.43 -3.96
CA PHE A 120 -11.59 -11.67 -4.32
C PHE A 120 -10.66 -10.74 -3.56
N GLN A 121 -9.48 -11.25 -3.23
CA GLN A 121 -8.38 -10.51 -2.66
C GLN A 121 -7.11 -10.71 -3.49
N THR A 122 -6.28 -9.67 -3.60
CA THR A 122 -4.96 -9.77 -4.21
C THR A 122 -3.90 -9.59 -3.13
N VAL A 123 -3.00 -10.55 -3.00
CA VAL A 123 -1.90 -10.48 -2.02
C VAL A 123 -0.64 -10.03 -2.73
N LEU A 124 -0.07 -8.92 -2.26
CA LEU A 124 1.21 -8.40 -2.71
C LEU A 124 2.28 -8.66 -1.64
N THR A 125 3.51 -8.91 -2.06
CA THR A 125 4.68 -8.93 -1.17
C THR A 125 5.64 -7.81 -1.57
N ILE A 126 6.05 -6.97 -0.63
CA ILE A 126 6.97 -5.85 -0.91
C ILE A 126 8.39 -6.37 -1.12
N ASP A 127 8.91 -6.23 -2.34
CA ASP A 127 10.23 -6.75 -2.76
C ASP A 127 11.34 -5.75 -2.40
N THR A 128 11.21 -4.52 -2.89
CA THR A 128 12.22 -3.48 -2.67
C THR A 128 11.59 -2.18 -2.16
N LEU A 129 12.23 -1.59 -1.16
CA LEU A 129 11.93 -0.27 -0.63
C LEU A 129 13.29 0.39 -0.34
N LYS A 130 13.66 1.37 -1.16
CA LYS A 130 14.93 2.10 -1.06
C LYS A 130 14.74 3.54 -1.51
N LEU A 131 15.58 4.43 -1.03
CA LEU A 131 15.71 5.79 -1.59
C LEU A 131 16.72 5.76 -2.74
N ALA A 132 16.49 6.61 -3.73
CA ALA A 132 17.43 6.84 -4.84
C ALA A 132 18.56 7.77 -4.40
#